data_AF-A0A534N8G5-F1
#
_entry.id   AF-A0A534N8G5-F1
#
_cell.length_a   1.000
_cell.length_b   1.000
_cell.length_c   1.000
_cell.angle_alpha   90.00
_cell.angle_beta   90.00
_cell.angle_gamma   90.00
#
_symmetry.space_group_name_H-M   'P 1'
#
loop_
_entity.id
_entity.type
_entity.pdbx_description
1 polymer ?
#
loop_
_entity_poly.entity_id
_entity_poly.type
_entity_poly.pdbx_seq_one_letter_code
_entity_poly.pdbx_strand_id
1 'polypeptide(L)'
;MSDDGDGNYALGYLAGSTPATFFVAINAGKAAEIGQRSSGPDHGAWQLFSQPSGFTRFEVDETTWGTTLRSWSHQGMPLSVTTLSHGFADSESVHLASDPSGGTAVIRSFKDAASAWHTVYRRFGKTGDAETGDVSVGMDRLAAQVAVNLAGHVLVLAHDMKASQSNLVLKWLSRDGTALTDWFEIPWMPIDGAQFLVDGSMVASHWGELNGQFADLQTTVSPLPDWLAERRNNRLAVIRGGKGYGSWGSDSKCGAALEVLTGSGQGCGCIAVPGLSPPGVASLASIGRDGSLIVPRQSDDACSYDLYPQLLR
;
A
#
# COMPACT_ATOMS: atom_id res chain seq x y z
N MET A 1 6.87 7.19 -0.83
CA MET A 1 6.58 8.64 -0.85
C MET A 1 5.08 8.81 -0.93
N SER A 2 4.56 9.98 -0.54
CA SER A 2 3.13 10.27 -0.59
C SER A 2 2.86 11.78 -0.63
N ASP A 3 1.66 12.14 -1.06
CA ASP A 3 1.03 13.44 -0.82
C ASP A 3 0.02 13.32 0.35
N ASP A 4 -0.53 14.43 0.79
CA ASP A 4 -1.55 14.48 1.85
C ASP A 4 -2.96 14.86 1.37
N GLY A 5 -3.18 15.09 0.07
CA GLY A 5 -4.44 15.63 -0.44
C GLY A 5 -4.43 17.16 -0.70
N ASP A 6 -3.53 17.89 -0.06
CA ASP A 6 -3.57 19.36 0.07
C ASP A 6 -2.30 20.05 -0.46
N GLY A 7 -1.50 19.33 -1.25
CA GLY A 7 -0.29 19.86 -1.86
C GLY A 7 0.96 19.84 -0.96
N ASN A 8 0.92 19.05 0.11
CA ASN A 8 2.11 18.69 0.88
C ASN A 8 2.55 17.26 0.58
N TYR A 9 3.83 16.99 0.77
CA TYR A 9 4.45 15.72 0.40
C TYR A 9 5.31 15.20 1.54
N ALA A 10 5.32 13.88 1.70
CA ALA A 10 6.27 13.17 2.52
C ALA A 10 7.20 12.36 1.61
N LEU A 11 8.49 12.67 1.70
CA LEU A 11 9.53 12.19 0.79
C LEU A 11 10.56 11.38 1.58
N GLY A 12 10.96 10.25 0.99
CA GLY A 12 12.00 9.40 1.55
C GLY A 12 13.39 9.94 1.23
N TYR A 13 14.37 9.62 2.06
CA TYR A 13 15.78 9.79 1.71
C TYR A 13 16.63 8.86 2.55
N LEU A 14 17.91 8.71 2.20
CA LEU A 14 18.89 8.01 3.02
C LEU A 14 19.77 9.05 3.74
N ALA A 15 19.74 9.05 5.06
CA ALA A 15 20.64 9.83 5.92
C ALA A 15 21.87 8.98 6.25
N GLY A 16 22.82 8.88 5.32
CA GLY A 16 23.84 7.84 5.37
C GLY A 16 23.21 6.50 4.99
N SER A 17 23.24 5.51 5.89
CA SER A 17 22.54 4.22 5.70
C SER A 17 21.13 4.20 6.28
N THR A 18 20.74 5.19 7.09
CA THR A 18 19.47 5.19 7.80
C THR A 18 18.37 5.79 6.91
N PRO A 19 17.29 5.04 6.60
CA PRO A 19 16.12 5.58 5.93
C PRO A 19 15.49 6.70 6.76
N ALA A 20 15.11 7.78 6.11
CA ALA A 20 14.50 8.93 6.76
C ALA A 20 13.41 9.55 5.88
N THR A 21 12.58 10.37 6.50
CA THR A 21 11.47 11.08 5.85
C THR A 21 11.55 12.57 6.18
N PHE A 22 11.31 13.40 5.17
CA PHE A 22 11.11 14.84 5.33
C PHE A 22 9.81 15.24 4.64
N PHE A 23 9.28 16.40 5.02
CA PHE A 23 7.99 16.89 4.57
C PHE A 23 8.17 18.19 3.82
N VAL A 24 7.45 18.39 2.71
CA VAL A 24 7.53 19.62 1.91
C VAL A 24 6.16 20.13 1.53
N ALA A 25 5.99 21.44 1.57
CA ALA A 25 4.86 22.14 0.95
C ALA A 25 5.30 22.77 -0.36
N ILE A 26 4.44 22.73 -1.39
CA ILE A 26 4.69 23.45 -2.64
C ILE A 26 4.02 24.82 -2.60
N ASN A 27 4.83 25.86 -2.51
CA ASN A 27 4.37 27.25 -2.50
C ASN A 27 4.93 28.00 -3.71
N ALA A 28 4.04 28.44 -4.60
CA ALA A 28 4.39 29.19 -5.82
C ALA A 28 5.50 28.51 -6.67
N GLY A 29 5.41 27.19 -6.84
CA GLY A 29 6.37 26.40 -7.62
C GLY A 29 7.70 26.12 -6.92
N LYS A 30 7.82 26.44 -5.62
CA LYS A 30 9.00 26.11 -4.80
C LYS A 30 8.61 25.15 -3.70
N ALA A 31 9.42 24.09 -3.54
CA ALA A 31 9.34 23.20 -2.39
C ALA A 31 9.97 23.89 -1.17
N ALA A 32 9.23 23.96 -0.08
CA ALA A 32 9.73 24.41 1.22
C ALA A 32 9.57 23.26 2.23
N GLU A 33 10.64 22.93 2.94
CA GLU A 33 10.56 21.94 4.01
C GLU A 33 9.65 22.44 5.14
N ILE A 34 8.82 21.54 5.63
CA ILE A 34 7.86 21.75 6.72
C ILE A 34 8.00 20.63 7.74
N GLY A 35 7.41 20.82 8.92
CA GLY A 35 7.33 19.78 9.95
C GLY A 35 8.69 19.36 10.50
N GLN A 36 8.74 18.12 11.00
CA GLN A 36 9.94 17.55 11.60
C GLN A 36 10.39 16.32 10.81
N ARG A 37 11.66 16.31 10.36
CA ARG A 37 12.26 15.11 9.77
C ARG A 37 12.18 13.92 10.74
N SER A 38 11.98 12.74 10.19
CA SER A 38 11.89 11.52 10.97
C SER A 38 12.80 10.43 10.41
N SER A 39 13.76 9.98 11.21
CA SER A 39 14.53 8.78 10.92
C SER A 39 13.67 7.53 11.13
N GLY A 40 13.89 6.53 10.28
CA GLY A 40 13.43 5.16 10.48
C GLY A 40 14.49 4.33 11.22
N PRO A 41 14.31 3.00 11.27
CA PRO A 41 15.30 2.08 11.82
C PRO A 41 16.58 2.05 10.95
N ASP A 42 17.74 1.82 11.57
CA ASP A 42 19.04 1.82 10.87
C ASP A 42 19.16 0.71 9.81
N HIS A 43 18.50 -0.43 10.04
CA HIS A 43 18.34 -1.52 9.09
C HIS A 43 16.84 -1.81 8.98
N GLY A 44 16.23 -1.54 7.83
CA GLY A 44 14.80 -1.74 7.72
C GLY A 44 14.17 -1.35 6.39
N ALA A 45 12.96 -1.88 6.22
CA ALA A 45 12.06 -1.52 5.14
C ALA A 45 10.94 -0.63 5.67
N TRP A 46 10.38 0.20 4.79
CA TRP A 46 9.25 1.04 5.15
C TRP A 46 8.34 1.31 3.96
N GLN A 47 7.09 1.61 4.28
CA GLN A 47 6.07 2.04 3.32
C GLN A 47 5.42 3.32 3.83
N LEU A 48 5.12 4.24 2.90
CA LEU A 48 4.53 5.53 3.22
C LEU A 48 3.22 5.68 2.48
N PHE A 49 2.21 6.09 3.21
CA PHE A 49 0.84 6.18 2.75
C PHE A 49 0.28 7.58 2.99
N SER A 50 -0.54 8.00 2.04
CA SER A 50 -1.36 9.20 2.14
C SER A 50 -2.57 8.91 3.02
N GLN A 51 -2.89 9.82 3.93
CA GLN A 51 -4.08 9.78 4.75
C GLN A 51 -4.83 11.10 4.64
N PRO A 52 -6.17 11.12 4.76
CA PRO A 52 -6.92 12.39 4.78
C PRO A 52 -6.57 13.33 5.94
N SER A 53 -5.74 12.89 6.90
CA SER A 53 -5.21 13.72 7.98
C SER A 53 -3.71 14.00 7.87
N GLY A 54 -3.05 13.58 6.79
CA GLY A 54 -1.62 13.74 6.57
C GLY A 54 -0.98 12.46 6.03
N PHE A 55 -0.06 11.88 6.80
CA PHE A 55 0.78 10.77 6.35
C PHE A 55 0.83 9.66 7.38
N THR A 56 0.94 8.41 6.90
CA THR A 56 1.23 7.25 7.75
C THR A 56 2.42 6.48 7.18
N ARG A 57 3.37 6.13 8.05
CA ARG A 57 4.54 5.33 7.72
C ARG A 57 4.49 4.02 8.50
N PHE A 58 4.71 2.94 7.80
CA PHE A 58 4.98 1.64 8.40
C PHE A 58 6.45 1.34 8.30
N GLU A 59 7.04 0.91 9.41
CA GLU A 59 8.45 0.58 9.55
C GLU A 59 8.59 -0.86 10.00
N VAL A 60 9.53 -1.57 9.39
CA VAL A 60 10.06 -2.85 9.85
C VAL A 60 11.53 -2.62 10.19
N ASP A 61 11.91 -2.88 11.43
CA ASP A 61 13.32 -2.98 11.82
C ASP A 61 13.78 -4.40 11.48
N GLU A 62 14.65 -4.57 10.50
CA GLU A 62 15.15 -5.88 10.03
C GLU A 62 16.09 -6.55 11.04
N THR A 63 16.59 -5.83 12.04
CA THR A 63 17.43 -6.39 13.11
C THR A 63 16.57 -7.07 14.17
N THR A 64 15.48 -6.43 14.57
CA THR A 64 14.59 -6.91 15.63
C THR A 64 13.32 -7.58 15.10
N TRP A 65 12.99 -7.38 13.82
CA TRP A 65 11.69 -7.64 13.20
C TRP A 65 10.52 -6.87 13.86
N GLY A 66 10.84 -5.88 14.69
CA GLY A 66 9.85 -4.99 15.28
C GLY A 66 9.16 -4.15 14.21
N THR A 67 7.86 -3.95 14.37
CA THR A 67 7.07 -3.17 13.41
C THR A 67 6.36 -2.01 14.09
N THR A 68 6.37 -0.86 13.44
CA THR A 68 5.80 0.39 13.98
C THR A 68 4.96 1.09 12.92
N LEU A 69 3.81 1.62 13.35
CA LEU A 69 2.98 2.54 12.58
C LEU A 69 3.15 3.95 13.14
N ARG A 70 3.60 4.89 12.32
CA ARG A 70 3.72 6.30 12.68
C ARG A 70 2.79 7.14 11.84
N SER A 71 2.18 8.15 12.42
CA SER A 71 1.35 9.10 11.67
C SER A 71 1.76 10.54 11.92
N TRP A 72 1.61 11.37 10.89
CA TRP A 72 1.89 12.80 10.91
C TRP A 72 0.72 13.57 10.33
N SER A 73 0.60 14.83 10.75
CA SER A 73 -0.33 15.78 10.13
C SER A 73 0.14 16.17 8.74
N HIS A 74 -0.73 16.86 8.00
CA HIS A 74 -0.41 17.58 6.76
C HIS A 74 0.86 18.46 6.88
N GLN A 75 1.10 19.01 8.06
CA GLN A 75 2.25 19.88 8.33
C GLN A 75 3.51 19.12 8.76
N GLY A 76 3.54 17.79 8.64
CA GLY A 76 4.66 16.96 9.05
C GLY A 76 4.89 16.95 10.57
N MET A 77 3.86 17.25 11.36
CA MET A 77 3.92 17.18 12.82
C MET A 77 3.53 15.78 13.29
N PRO A 78 4.28 15.12 14.19
CA PRO A 78 3.93 13.81 14.71
C PRO A 78 2.54 13.80 15.36
N LEU A 79 1.72 12.81 15.01
CA LEU A 79 0.40 12.58 15.60
C LEU A 79 0.40 11.36 16.51
N SER A 80 0.95 10.24 16.03
CA SER A 80 0.95 8.98 16.77
C SER A 80 2.14 8.10 16.39
N VAL A 81 2.51 7.22 17.33
CA VAL A 81 3.46 6.14 17.14
C VAL A 81 2.89 4.93 17.84
N THR A 82 2.63 3.87 17.08
CA THR A 82 2.06 2.62 17.58
C THR A 82 3.00 1.47 17.25
N THR A 83 3.52 0.79 18.26
CA THR A 83 4.21 -0.49 18.07
C THR A 83 3.18 -1.55 17.70
N LEU A 84 3.34 -2.16 16.53
CA LEU A 84 2.49 -3.26 16.04
C LEU A 84 3.06 -4.63 16.43
N SER A 85 4.40 -4.75 16.52
CA SER A 85 5.09 -5.92 17.05
C SER A 85 6.44 -5.55 17.66
N HIS A 86 6.89 -6.34 18.65
CA HIS A 86 8.25 -6.33 19.20
C HIS A 86 9.11 -7.43 18.55
N GLY A 87 8.88 -7.70 17.26
CA GLY A 87 9.51 -8.79 16.52
C GLY A 87 8.94 -10.16 16.89
N PHE A 88 9.75 -11.20 16.68
CA PHE A 88 9.38 -12.60 16.95
C PHE A 88 8.98 -12.88 18.41
N ALA A 89 9.19 -11.92 19.33
CA ALA A 89 8.75 -12.02 20.71
C ALA A 89 7.22 -12.03 20.85
N ASP A 90 6.49 -11.29 20.00
CA ASP A 90 5.03 -11.18 20.10
C ASP A 90 4.29 -11.24 18.76
N SER A 91 5.00 -11.25 17.63
CA SER A 91 4.44 -11.37 16.29
C SER A 91 5.44 -11.93 15.29
N GLU A 92 4.97 -12.76 14.37
CA GLU A 92 5.80 -13.38 13.34
C GLU A 92 5.54 -12.78 11.96
N SER A 93 4.38 -12.14 11.78
CA SER A 93 4.00 -11.48 10.52
C SER A 93 3.06 -10.30 10.79
N VAL A 94 3.30 -9.19 10.11
CA VAL A 94 2.48 -7.97 10.15
C VAL A 94 2.34 -7.43 8.74
N HIS A 95 1.11 -7.26 8.27
CA HIS A 95 0.79 -6.66 6.97
C HIS A 95 -0.27 -5.59 7.15
N LEU A 96 -0.29 -4.62 6.25
CA LEU A 96 -1.25 -3.52 6.31
C LEU A 96 -1.70 -3.04 4.93
N ALA A 97 -2.84 -2.37 4.92
CA ALA A 97 -3.34 -1.67 3.75
C ALA A 97 -3.97 -0.33 4.16
N SER A 98 -3.77 0.67 3.32
CA SER A 98 -4.48 1.95 3.46
C SER A 98 -5.95 1.78 3.08
N ASP A 99 -6.85 2.29 3.92
CA ASP A 99 -8.27 2.40 3.55
C ASP A 99 -8.46 3.63 2.65
N PRO A 100 -9.07 3.50 1.46
CA PRO A 100 -9.28 4.63 0.56
C PRO A 100 -10.12 5.76 1.15
N SER A 101 -10.97 5.49 2.15
CA SER A 101 -11.71 6.52 2.91
C SER A 101 -10.90 7.14 4.06
N GLY A 102 -9.71 6.59 4.33
CA GLY A 102 -8.79 6.96 5.38
C GLY A 102 -8.72 5.92 6.51
N GLY A 103 -7.57 5.88 7.17
CA GLY A 103 -7.19 4.86 8.14
C GLY A 103 -6.33 3.75 7.52
N THR A 104 -5.97 2.79 8.37
CA THR A 104 -5.12 1.66 8.02
C THR A 104 -5.72 0.37 8.58
N ALA A 105 -5.89 -0.64 7.73
CA ALA A 105 -6.18 -2.00 8.13
C ALA A 105 -4.86 -2.72 8.41
N VAL A 106 -4.74 -3.40 9.55
CA VAL A 106 -3.56 -4.18 9.93
C VAL A 106 -3.99 -5.61 10.21
N ILE A 107 -3.24 -6.57 9.67
CA ILE A 107 -3.32 -7.97 10.07
C ILE A 107 -2.00 -8.37 10.73
N ARG A 108 -2.09 -9.15 11.80
CA ARG A 108 -0.94 -9.61 12.58
C ARG A 108 -1.10 -11.06 12.91
N SER A 109 -0.02 -11.84 12.80
CA SER A 109 0.00 -13.23 13.23
C SER A 109 1.07 -13.47 14.28
N PHE A 110 0.72 -14.24 15.30
CA PHE A 110 1.60 -14.57 16.42
C PHE A 110 1.32 -15.99 16.91
N LYS A 111 2.28 -16.55 17.66
CA LYS A 111 2.08 -17.82 18.38
C LYS A 111 1.75 -17.55 19.84
N ASP A 112 0.80 -18.30 20.38
CA ASP A 112 0.58 -18.31 21.83
C ASP A 112 1.61 -19.20 22.56
N ALA A 113 1.48 -19.30 23.88
CA ALA A 113 2.35 -20.14 24.70
C ALA A 113 2.28 -21.65 24.36
N ALA A 114 1.21 -22.10 23.70
CA ALA A 114 1.04 -23.46 23.20
C ALA A 114 1.56 -23.63 21.77
N SER A 115 2.23 -22.61 21.21
CA SER A 115 2.70 -22.56 19.81
C SER A 115 1.59 -22.63 18.77
N ALA A 116 0.33 -22.36 19.14
CA ALA A 116 -0.77 -22.24 18.19
C ALA A 116 -0.73 -20.88 17.52
N TRP A 117 -0.95 -20.86 16.20
CA TRP A 117 -0.99 -19.64 15.41
C TRP A 117 -2.31 -18.90 15.60
N HIS A 118 -2.23 -17.60 15.83
CA HIS A 118 -3.37 -16.67 15.89
C HIS A 118 -3.18 -15.57 14.87
N THR A 119 -4.20 -15.31 14.05
CA THR A 119 -4.25 -14.11 13.21
C THR A 119 -5.32 -13.16 13.72
N VAL A 120 -4.94 -11.90 13.92
CA VAL A 120 -5.83 -10.83 14.35
C VAL A 120 -5.84 -9.69 13.33
N TYR A 121 -7.00 -9.04 13.24
CA TYR A 121 -7.23 -7.82 12.50
C TYR A 121 -7.33 -6.66 13.48
N ARG A 122 -6.79 -5.50 13.09
CA ARG A 122 -7.02 -4.25 13.78
C ARG A 122 -7.12 -3.10 12.80
N ARG A 123 -8.05 -2.19 13.07
CA ARG A 123 -8.19 -0.95 12.33
C ARG A 123 -7.60 0.22 13.10
N PHE A 124 -6.86 1.04 12.38
CA PHE A 124 -6.39 2.34 12.82
C PHE A 124 -7.10 3.44 12.03
N GLY A 125 -7.49 4.50 12.72
CA GLY A 125 -8.06 5.69 12.12
C GLY A 125 -7.02 6.51 11.37
N LYS A 126 -7.45 7.65 10.84
CA LYS A 126 -6.63 8.53 9.99
C LYS A 126 -5.41 9.10 10.74
N THR A 127 -5.58 9.34 12.04
CA THR A 127 -4.52 9.83 12.94
C THR A 127 -3.60 8.73 13.45
N GLY A 128 -3.86 7.46 13.09
CA GLY A 128 -3.11 6.29 13.58
C GLY A 128 -3.56 5.76 14.94
N ASP A 129 -4.62 6.31 15.52
CA ASP A 129 -5.25 5.78 16.73
C ASP A 129 -6.05 4.51 16.41
N ALA A 130 -6.08 3.54 17.33
CA ALA A 130 -6.85 2.32 17.12
C ALA A 130 -8.36 2.61 17.18
N GLU A 131 -9.10 2.27 16.11
CA GLU A 131 -10.57 2.32 16.07
C GLU A 131 -11.20 1.02 16.57
N THR A 132 -10.47 -0.10 16.45
CA THR A 132 -10.88 -1.40 16.97
C THR A 132 -9.85 -1.96 17.95
N GLY A 133 -10.30 -2.90 18.79
CA GLY A 133 -9.38 -3.86 19.43
C GLY A 133 -8.85 -4.89 18.42
N ASP A 134 -8.08 -5.85 18.92
CA ASP A 134 -7.67 -7.02 18.14
C ASP A 134 -8.91 -7.90 17.91
N VAL A 135 -9.29 -8.07 16.66
CA VAL A 135 -10.40 -8.93 16.22
C VAL A 135 -9.82 -10.23 15.68
N SER A 136 -10.23 -11.38 16.21
CA SER A 136 -9.75 -12.67 15.71
C SER A 136 -10.23 -12.93 14.28
N VAL A 137 -9.30 -13.25 13.38
CA VAL A 137 -9.58 -13.62 11.98
C VAL A 137 -9.57 -15.15 11.82
N GLY A 138 -8.81 -15.85 12.66
CA GLY A 138 -8.77 -17.30 12.75
C GLY A 138 -7.54 -17.81 13.50
N MET A 139 -7.56 -19.12 13.80
CA MET A 139 -6.39 -19.87 14.29
C MET A 139 -5.74 -20.66 13.16
N ASP A 140 -4.47 -21.00 13.31
CA ASP A 140 -3.70 -21.79 12.35
C ASP A 140 -3.59 -21.12 10.97
N ARG A 141 -3.44 -19.79 11.02
CA ARG A 141 -3.30 -18.89 9.88
C ARG A 141 -2.06 -18.04 10.07
N LEU A 142 -1.26 -17.90 9.02
CA LEU A 142 -0.13 -16.97 8.97
C LEU A 142 -0.44 -15.89 7.95
N ALA A 143 -0.67 -14.67 8.43
CA ALA A 143 -0.90 -13.49 7.62
C ALA A 143 0.17 -13.34 6.51
N ALA A 144 -0.29 -13.04 5.30
CA ALA A 144 0.55 -12.88 4.11
C ALA A 144 0.29 -11.56 3.37
N GLN A 145 -0.95 -11.08 3.34
CA GLN A 145 -1.29 -9.79 2.74
C GLN A 145 -2.67 -9.30 3.20
N VAL A 146 -2.90 -7.99 3.12
CA VAL A 146 -4.23 -7.39 3.30
C VAL A 146 -4.48 -6.31 2.26
N ALA A 147 -5.73 -6.11 1.85
CA ALA A 147 -6.15 -5.00 1.00
C ALA A 147 -7.52 -4.47 1.41
N VAL A 148 -7.79 -3.18 1.17
CA VAL A 148 -9.08 -2.52 1.48
C VAL A 148 -9.67 -1.89 0.23
N ASN A 149 -10.93 -2.21 -0.10
CA ASN A 149 -11.60 -1.64 -1.27
C ASN A 149 -12.31 -0.31 -0.97
N LEU A 150 -12.90 0.30 -1.99
CA LEU A 150 -13.64 1.56 -1.86
C LEU A 150 -14.86 1.48 -0.92
N ALA A 151 -15.46 0.30 -0.76
CA ALA A 151 -16.55 0.07 0.20
C ALA A 151 -16.05 -0.08 1.65
N GLY A 152 -14.74 -0.23 1.86
CA GLY A 152 -14.15 -0.51 3.16
C GLY A 152 -14.15 -1.99 3.53
N HIS A 153 -14.48 -2.88 2.59
CA HIS A 153 -14.28 -4.32 2.77
C HIS A 153 -12.80 -4.66 2.69
N VAL A 154 -12.39 -5.58 3.55
CA VAL A 154 -11.00 -5.98 3.75
C VAL A 154 -10.83 -7.39 3.24
N LEU A 155 -9.92 -7.61 2.28
CA LEU A 155 -9.50 -8.94 1.86
C LEU A 155 -8.23 -9.31 2.63
N VAL A 156 -8.30 -10.37 3.42
CA VAL A 156 -7.17 -10.94 4.15
C VAL A 156 -6.66 -12.17 3.41
N LEU A 157 -5.35 -12.25 3.20
CA LEU A 157 -4.64 -13.39 2.64
C LEU A 157 -3.77 -13.99 3.75
N ALA A 158 -3.85 -15.30 3.94
CA ALA A 158 -3.06 -16.02 4.92
C ALA A 158 -2.67 -17.41 4.41
N HIS A 159 -1.57 -17.95 4.92
CA HIS A 159 -1.19 -19.33 4.73
C HIS A 159 -1.94 -20.23 5.73
N ASP A 160 -2.48 -21.35 5.26
CA ASP A 160 -3.03 -22.40 6.10
C ASP A 160 -1.89 -23.21 6.74
N MET A 161 -1.73 -23.09 8.06
CA MET A 161 -0.65 -23.75 8.80
C MET A 161 -0.98 -25.20 9.19
N LYS A 162 -2.21 -25.69 8.95
CA LYS A 162 -2.57 -27.12 9.13
C LYS A 162 -2.30 -27.95 7.90
N ALA A 163 -2.35 -27.35 6.72
CA ALA A 163 -2.17 -28.07 5.48
C ALA A 163 -0.70 -28.50 5.32
N SER A 164 -0.48 -29.73 4.84
CA SER A 164 0.87 -30.26 4.59
C SER A 164 1.65 -29.50 3.50
N GLN A 165 0.92 -28.72 2.69
CA GLN A 165 1.44 -27.69 1.81
C GLN A 165 0.81 -26.37 2.24
N SER A 166 1.61 -25.32 2.35
CA SER A 166 1.15 -23.98 2.74
C SER A 166 0.24 -23.38 1.67
N ASN A 167 -1.05 -23.73 1.71
CA ASN A 167 -2.05 -23.22 0.79
C ASN A 167 -2.45 -21.82 1.21
N LEU A 168 -2.56 -20.91 0.23
CA LEU A 168 -3.08 -19.59 0.48
C LEU A 168 -4.61 -19.67 0.64
N VAL A 169 -5.10 -19.15 1.76
CA VAL A 169 -6.52 -19.01 2.09
C VAL A 169 -6.86 -17.54 2.27
N LEU A 170 -8.09 -17.18 1.90
CA LEU A 170 -8.56 -15.81 1.87
C LEU A 170 -9.85 -15.65 2.66
N LYS A 171 -10.09 -14.44 3.14
CA LYS A 171 -11.31 -14.09 3.86
C LYS A 171 -11.66 -12.62 3.68
N TRP A 172 -12.94 -12.35 3.45
CA TRP A 172 -13.46 -10.99 3.47
C TRP A 172 -13.91 -10.60 4.87
N LEU A 173 -13.53 -9.41 5.30
CA LEU A 173 -13.99 -8.77 6.53
C LEU A 173 -14.65 -7.43 6.20
N SER A 174 -15.57 -6.98 7.04
CA SER A 174 -15.99 -5.59 7.07
C SER A 174 -14.89 -4.72 7.66
N ARG A 175 -15.10 -3.41 7.58
CA ARG A 175 -14.18 -2.40 8.13
C ARG A 175 -13.90 -2.56 9.63
N ASP A 176 -14.82 -3.11 10.41
CA ASP A 176 -14.63 -3.35 11.85
C ASP A 176 -14.03 -4.73 12.17
N GLY A 177 -13.73 -5.54 11.15
CA GLY A 177 -13.18 -6.89 11.30
C GLY A 177 -14.23 -8.00 11.36
N THR A 178 -15.53 -7.68 11.29
CA THR A 178 -16.58 -8.71 11.21
C THR A 178 -16.40 -9.55 9.94
N ALA A 179 -16.45 -10.87 10.07
CA ALA A 179 -16.34 -11.77 8.92
C ALA A 179 -17.53 -11.60 7.97
N LEU A 180 -17.25 -11.33 6.70
CA LEU A 180 -18.24 -11.28 5.62
C LEU A 180 -18.32 -12.59 4.83
N THR A 181 -17.25 -13.39 4.88
CA THR A 181 -17.21 -14.74 4.33
C THR A 181 -16.52 -15.70 5.31
N ASP A 182 -16.70 -17.00 5.09
CA ASP A 182 -15.78 -18.00 5.61
C ASP A 182 -14.41 -17.90 4.92
N TRP A 183 -13.43 -18.64 5.44
CA TRP A 183 -12.16 -18.82 4.74
C TRP A 183 -12.40 -19.63 3.47
N PHE A 184 -11.87 -19.16 2.35
CA PHE A 184 -11.94 -19.85 1.06
C PHE A 184 -10.55 -20.03 0.47
N GLU A 185 -10.39 -21.12 -0.28
CA GLU A 185 -9.18 -21.42 -1.03
C GLU A 185 -9.27 -20.84 -2.43
N ILE A 186 -8.12 -20.57 -3.02
CA ILE A 186 -8.01 -20.26 -4.45
C ILE A 186 -7.21 -21.36 -5.15
N PRO A 187 -7.49 -21.63 -6.44
CA PRO A 187 -6.60 -22.44 -7.27
C PRO A 187 -5.17 -21.89 -7.18
N TRP A 188 -4.17 -22.76 -7.34
CA TRP A 188 -2.75 -22.45 -7.18
C TRP A 188 -2.33 -21.22 -8.02
N MET A 189 -2.44 -20.04 -7.41
CA MET A 189 -2.13 -18.74 -7.99
C MET A 189 -1.18 -18.07 -7.02
N PRO A 190 0.05 -17.75 -7.44
CA PRO A 190 0.99 -17.08 -6.56
C PRO A 190 0.47 -15.66 -6.29
N ILE A 191 0.52 -15.20 -5.04
CA ILE A 191 0.13 -13.82 -4.68
C ILE A 191 1.09 -13.29 -3.63
N ASP A 192 1.62 -12.09 -3.85
CA ASP A 192 2.37 -11.32 -2.85
C ASP A 192 1.91 -9.85 -2.75
N GLY A 193 1.01 -9.40 -3.63
CA GLY A 193 0.43 -8.07 -3.59
C GLY A 193 -1.07 -8.07 -3.90
N ALA A 194 -1.77 -7.07 -3.38
CA ALA A 194 -3.16 -6.81 -3.69
C ALA A 194 -3.43 -5.31 -3.65
N GLN A 195 -4.23 -4.81 -4.59
CA GLN A 195 -4.68 -3.41 -4.62
C GLN A 195 -6.10 -3.32 -5.16
N PHE A 196 -6.86 -2.30 -4.73
CA PHE A 196 -8.22 -2.10 -5.18
C PHE A 196 -8.28 -1.45 -6.57
N LEU A 197 -9.38 -1.70 -7.26
CA LEU A 197 -9.76 -1.08 -8.52
C LEU A 197 -10.91 -0.07 -8.29
N VAL A 198 -11.08 0.84 -9.24
CA VAL A 198 -12.12 1.87 -9.25
C VAL A 198 -13.54 1.28 -9.19
N ASP A 199 -13.73 0.07 -9.69
CA ASP A 199 -15.00 -0.65 -9.64
C ASP A 199 -15.28 -1.32 -8.27
N GLY A 200 -14.37 -1.18 -7.30
CA GLY A 200 -14.48 -1.77 -5.96
C GLY A 200 -13.96 -3.21 -5.86
N SER A 201 -13.55 -3.81 -6.97
CA SER A 201 -12.86 -5.10 -6.96
C SER A 201 -11.39 -4.96 -6.51
N MET A 202 -10.71 -6.09 -6.38
CA MET A 202 -9.30 -6.19 -6.05
C MET A 202 -8.56 -6.85 -7.19
N VAL A 203 -7.35 -6.38 -7.48
CA VAL A 203 -6.39 -7.08 -8.32
C VAL A 203 -5.27 -7.63 -7.45
N ALA A 204 -4.94 -8.90 -7.66
CA ALA A 204 -3.78 -9.56 -7.07
C ALA A 204 -2.56 -9.43 -7.98
N SER A 205 -1.38 -9.47 -7.38
CA SER A 205 -0.10 -9.46 -8.08
C SER A 205 0.87 -10.48 -7.51
N HIS A 206 1.81 -10.89 -8.34
CA HIS A 206 2.99 -11.66 -7.95
C HIS A 206 4.23 -11.04 -8.58
N TRP A 207 5.25 -10.74 -7.77
CA TRP A 207 6.48 -10.08 -8.19
C TRP A 207 6.23 -8.79 -8.99
N GLY A 208 5.17 -8.07 -8.64
CA GLY A 208 4.74 -6.84 -9.29
C GLY A 208 3.94 -7.03 -10.59
N GLU A 209 3.76 -8.26 -11.05
CA GLU A 209 2.92 -8.59 -12.20
C GLU A 209 1.48 -8.88 -11.76
N LEU A 210 0.51 -8.22 -12.39
CA LEU A 210 -0.91 -8.44 -12.13
C LEU A 210 -1.33 -9.83 -12.65
N ASN A 211 -2.10 -10.57 -11.85
CA ASN A 211 -2.36 -11.98 -12.16
C ASN A 211 -3.79 -12.50 -11.90
N GLY A 212 -4.65 -11.76 -11.21
CA GLY A 212 -6.03 -12.16 -10.99
C GLY A 212 -6.89 -11.05 -10.37
N GLN A 213 -8.20 -11.18 -10.52
CA GLN A 213 -9.17 -10.23 -9.97
C GLN A 213 -10.12 -10.91 -8.99
N PHE A 214 -10.38 -10.27 -7.86
CA PHE A 214 -11.42 -10.64 -6.91
C PHE A 214 -12.49 -9.56 -6.94
N ALA A 215 -13.66 -9.88 -7.47
CA ALA A 215 -14.83 -9.02 -7.30
C ALA A 215 -15.20 -8.93 -5.81
N ASP A 216 -15.83 -7.83 -5.42
CA ASP A 216 -16.17 -7.57 -4.03
C ASP A 216 -17.00 -8.71 -3.42
N LEU A 217 -16.56 -9.18 -2.25
CA LEU A 217 -17.14 -10.30 -1.50
C LEU A 217 -17.22 -11.65 -2.24
N GLN A 218 -16.62 -11.78 -3.42
CA GLN A 218 -16.57 -13.05 -4.13
C GLN A 218 -15.44 -13.93 -3.59
N THR A 219 -15.71 -15.23 -3.53
CA THR A 219 -14.78 -16.25 -3.02
C THR A 219 -14.02 -16.98 -4.14
N THR A 220 -14.05 -16.44 -5.35
CA THR A 220 -13.40 -17.01 -6.53
C THR A 220 -12.60 -15.94 -7.23
N VAL A 221 -11.41 -16.32 -7.72
CA VAL A 221 -10.60 -15.47 -8.58
C VAL A 221 -11.14 -15.53 -10.01
N SER A 222 -11.25 -14.37 -10.65
CA SER A 222 -11.51 -14.23 -12.08
C SER A 222 -10.22 -13.85 -12.82
N PRO A 223 -10.11 -14.17 -14.12
CA PRO A 223 -9.05 -13.61 -14.95
C PRO A 223 -9.07 -12.08 -14.91
N LEU A 224 -7.92 -11.46 -15.20
CA LEU A 224 -7.86 -10.02 -15.39
C LEU A 224 -8.79 -9.59 -16.52
N PRO A 225 -9.48 -8.44 -16.41
CA PRO A 225 -10.11 -7.81 -17.56
C PRO A 225 -9.09 -7.55 -18.66
N ASP A 226 -9.50 -7.65 -19.93
CA ASP A 226 -8.59 -7.56 -21.09
C ASP A 226 -7.67 -6.33 -21.04
N TRP A 227 -8.22 -5.16 -20.70
CA TRP A 227 -7.45 -3.92 -20.60
C TRP A 227 -6.34 -3.98 -19.54
N LEU A 228 -6.54 -4.74 -18.46
CA LEU A 228 -5.58 -4.88 -17.39
C LEU A 228 -4.58 -6.01 -17.71
N ALA A 229 -5.04 -7.08 -18.37
CA ALA A 229 -4.18 -8.14 -18.88
C ALA A 229 -3.15 -7.61 -19.90
N GLU A 230 -3.57 -6.69 -20.77
CA GLU A 230 -2.67 -5.96 -21.69
C GLU A 230 -1.60 -5.13 -20.97
N ARG A 231 -1.76 -4.87 -19.67
CA ARG A 231 -0.91 -3.98 -18.85
C ARG A 231 -0.35 -4.72 -17.63
N ARG A 232 -0.21 -6.05 -17.71
CA ARG A 232 0.11 -6.91 -16.56
C ARG A 232 1.41 -6.54 -15.85
N ASN A 233 2.41 -6.00 -16.56
CA ASN A 233 3.67 -5.55 -15.96
C ASN A 233 3.70 -4.05 -15.62
N ASN A 234 2.59 -3.33 -15.81
CA ASN A 234 2.55 -1.91 -15.47
C ASN A 234 2.26 -1.71 -13.99
N ARG A 235 2.74 -0.58 -13.48
CA ARG A 235 2.16 0.01 -12.26
C ARG A 235 0.81 0.61 -12.59
N LEU A 236 -0.07 0.59 -11.58
CA LEU A 236 -1.41 1.14 -11.66
C LEU A 236 -1.71 1.89 -10.36
N ALA A 237 -2.13 3.14 -10.48
CA ALA A 237 -2.60 3.93 -9.36
C ALA A 237 -3.99 4.50 -9.67
N VAL A 238 -4.85 4.52 -8.66
CA VAL A 238 -6.17 5.15 -8.76
C VAL A 238 -6.01 6.67 -8.71
N ILE A 239 -6.66 7.38 -9.64
CA ILE A 239 -6.58 8.84 -9.78
C ILE A 239 -7.97 9.49 -9.83
N ARG A 240 -8.02 10.82 -9.92
CA ARG A 240 -9.25 11.62 -10.06
C ARG A 240 -10.30 11.32 -8.98
N GLY A 241 -9.84 11.07 -7.75
CA GLY A 241 -10.70 10.72 -6.62
C GLY A 241 -11.45 9.40 -6.81
N GLY A 242 -10.82 8.38 -7.39
CA GLY A 242 -11.45 7.07 -7.57
C GLY A 242 -12.25 6.93 -8.86
N LYS A 243 -11.87 7.64 -9.93
CA LYS A 243 -12.65 7.65 -11.20
C LYS A 243 -11.87 7.16 -12.42
N GLY A 244 -10.58 6.91 -12.27
CA GLY A 244 -9.73 6.41 -13.34
C GLY A 244 -8.40 5.94 -12.81
N TYR A 245 -7.48 5.66 -13.72
CA TYR A 245 -6.15 5.16 -13.38
C TYR A 245 -5.04 5.94 -14.08
N GLY A 246 -3.92 6.10 -13.39
CA GLY A 246 -2.62 6.33 -14.01
C GLY A 246 -1.90 4.99 -14.14
N SER A 247 -1.38 4.68 -15.32
CA SER A 247 -0.62 3.46 -15.58
C SER A 247 0.70 3.78 -16.27
N TRP A 248 1.80 3.14 -15.83
CA TRP A 248 3.10 3.29 -16.45
C TRP A 248 3.89 2.00 -16.36
N GLY A 249 4.61 1.66 -17.43
CA GLY A 249 5.47 0.49 -17.50
C GLY A 249 5.70 -0.02 -18.91
N SER A 250 6.34 -1.20 -19.01
CA SER A 250 6.74 -1.79 -20.30
C SER A 250 5.56 -2.10 -21.22
N ASP A 251 4.39 -2.37 -20.63
CA ASP A 251 3.20 -2.80 -21.35
C ASP A 251 2.25 -1.61 -21.61
N SER A 252 2.69 -0.39 -21.32
CA SER A 252 1.93 0.84 -21.57
C SER A 252 1.73 1.07 -23.07
N LYS A 253 0.47 1.36 -23.47
CA LYS A 253 0.17 1.79 -24.86
C LYS A 253 0.75 3.16 -25.18
N CYS A 254 1.21 3.90 -24.17
CA CYS A 254 1.87 5.20 -24.28
C CYS A 254 3.42 5.10 -24.32
N GLY A 255 3.99 3.89 -24.42
CA GLY A 255 5.43 3.69 -24.30
C GLY A 255 5.94 4.11 -22.91
N ALA A 256 6.98 4.95 -22.85
CA ALA A 256 7.54 5.43 -21.58
C ALA A 256 6.71 6.53 -20.89
N ALA A 257 5.65 7.04 -21.54
CA ALA A 257 4.79 8.05 -20.96
C ALA A 257 3.77 7.44 -19.97
N LEU A 258 3.28 8.29 -19.06
CA LEU A 258 2.17 7.94 -18.18
C LEU A 258 0.89 7.84 -19.00
N GLU A 259 0.24 6.69 -18.96
CA GLU A 259 -1.07 6.46 -19.57
C GLU A 259 -2.18 6.83 -18.58
N VAL A 260 -3.16 7.61 -19.04
CA VAL A 260 -4.36 7.96 -18.28
C VAL A 260 -5.52 7.11 -18.78
N LEU A 261 -6.16 6.37 -17.88
CA LEU A 261 -7.25 5.45 -18.17
C LEU A 261 -8.54 5.88 -17.47
N THR A 262 -9.68 5.63 -18.12
CA THR A 262 -10.99 5.63 -17.46
C THR A 262 -11.12 4.45 -16.47
N GLY A 263 -12.17 4.46 -15.63
CA GLY A 263 -12.48 3.33 -14.75
C GLY A 263 -12.71 2.00 -15.47
N SER A 264 -13.06 2.01 -16.76
CA SER A 264 -13.22 0.81 -17.60
C SER A 264 -11.96 0.43 -18.39
N GLY A 265 -10.84 1.13 -18.19
CA GLY A 265 -9.58 0.84 -18.87
C GLY A 265 -9.44 1.45 -20.27
N GLN A 266 -10.41 2.25 -20.73
CA GLN A 266 -10.25 3.02 -21.96
C GLN A 266 -9.19 4.11 -21.78
N GLY A 267 -8.24 4.20 -22.72
CA GLY A 267 -7.22 5.25 -22.73
C GLY A 267 -7.79 6.64 -23.04
N CYS A 268 -7.43 7.62 -22.22
CA CYS A 268 -7.80 9.03 -22.35
C CYS A 268 -6.65 9.91 -22.87
N GLY A 269 -5.40 9.44 -22.75
CA GLY A 269 -4.24 10.18 -23.23
C GLY A 269 -2.93 9.70 -22.61
N CYS A 270 -1.84 10.25 -23.13
CA CYS A 270 -0.48 9.98 -22.69
C CYS A 270 0.16 11.28 -22.19
N ILE A 271 0.81 11.25 -21.03
CA ILE A 271 1.52 12.39 -20.47
C ILE A 271 3.01 12.05 -20.44
N ALA A 272 3.80 12.79 -21.20
CA ALA A 272 5.26 12.67 -21.16
C ALA A 272 5.76 13.22 -19.82
N VAL A 273 6.43 12.36 -19.04
CA VAL A 273 6.97 12.73 -17.73
C VAL A 273 8.48 12.46 -17.74
N PRO A 274 9.31 13.50 -17.68
CA PRO A 274 10.76 13.34 -17.54
C PRO A 274 11.12 12.46 -16.33
N GLY A 275 12.03 11.50 -16.53
CA GLY A 275 12.51 10.61 -15.46
C GLY A 275 11.55 9.48 -15.08
N LEU A 276 10.32 9.42 -15.63
CA LEU A 276 9.42 8.31 -15.39
C LEU A 276 9.97 7.05 -16.08
N SER A 277 10.53 6.16 -15.27
CA SER A 277 11.13 4.92 -15.74
C SER A 277 10.16 3.75 -15.59
N PRO A 278 10.17 2.76 -16.51
CA PRO A 278 9.42 1.53 -16.36
C PRO A 278 9.69 0.86 -15.00
N PRO A 279 8.73 0.08 -14.46
CA PRO A 279 8.92 -0.61 -13.21
C PRO A 279 10.12 -1.58 -13.28
N GLY A 280 10.90 -1.55 -12.20
CA GLY A 280 12.12 -2.31 -11.96
C GLY A 280 12.60 -1.98 -10.54
N VAL A 281 13.69 -2.60 -10.07
CA VAL A 281 14.14 -2.52 -8.67
C VAL A 281 14.43 -1.08 -8.18
N ALA A 282 14.55 -0.11 -9.10
CA ALA A 282 14.83 1.30 -8.82
C ALA A 282 13.69 2.29 -9.17
N SER A 283 12.56 1.84 -9.73
CA SER A 283 11.46 2.74 -10.08
C SER A 283 10.54 2.95 -8.88
N LEU A 284 10.78 4.04 -8.13
CA LEU A 284 10.03 4.43 -6.94
C LEU A 284 8.94 5.47 -7.22
N ALA A 285 8.63 5.76 -8.49
CA ALA A 285 7.59 6.74 -8.82
C ALA A 285 6.25 6.36 -8.19
N SER A 286 5.50 7.35 -7.70
CA SER A 286 4.22 7.13 -7.04
C SER A 286 3.23 8.21 -7.44
N ILE A 287 1.95 7.85 -7.49
CA ILE A 287 0.86 8.81 -7.62
C ILE A 287 0.14 8.91 -6.29
N GLY A 288 -0.03 10.14 -5.86
CA GLY A 288 -0.70 10.53 -4.66
C GLY A 288 -2.23 10.43 -4.70
N ARG A 289 -2.88 10.54 -3.54
CA ARG A 289 -4.33 10.56 -3.40
C ARG A 289 -4.95 11.75 -4.12
N ASP A 290 -4.29 12.91 -4.13
CA ASP A 290 -4.71 14.10 -4.89
C ASP A 290 -4.40 14.05 -6.39
N GLY A 291 -3.81 12.95 -6.87
CA GLY A 291 -3.36 12.81 -8.25
C GLY A 291 -2.02 13.49 -8.56
N SER A 292 -1.26 13.91 -7.55
CA SER A 292 0.11 14.36 -7.71
C SER A 292 1.02 13.21 -8.14
N LEU A 293 1.87 13.45 -9.13
CA LEU A 293 2.90 12.50 -9.52
C LEU A 293 4.23 12.87 -8.86
N ILE A 294 4.88 11.89 -8.24
CA ILE A 294 6.15 12.03 -7.53
C ILE A 294 7.17 11.14 -8.24
N VAL A 295 8.19 11.74 -8.85
CA VAL A 295 9.22 11.03 -9.61
C VAL A 295 10.58 11.25 -8.95
N PRO A 296 11.24 10.21 -8.41
CA PRO A 296 12.63 10.32 -7.97
C PRO A 296 13.53 10.62 -9.15
N ARG A 297 14.46 11.56 -9.00
CA ARG A 297 15.50 11.81 -9.99
C ARG A 297 16.57 10.74 -9.87
N GLN A 298 16.97 10.16 -10.99
CA GLN A 298 18.19 9.35 -11.09
C GLN A 298 19.40 10.30 -11.10
N SER A 299 19.86 10.74 -9.93
CA SER A 299 21.12 11.46 -9.76
C SER A 299 21.97 10.82 -8.67
N ASP A 300 23.29 11.03 -8.72
CA ASP A 300 24.26 10.52 -7.74
C ASP A 300 23.96 11.00 -6.29
N ASP A 301 23.19 12.07 -6.14
CA ASP A 301 22.58 12.48 -4.87
C ASP A 301 21.18 11.86 -4.73
N ALA A 302 21.06 10.84 -3.88
CA ALA A 302 19.87 9.99 -3.66
C ALA A 302 18.63 10.68 -3.03
N CYS A 303 18.49 12.01 -3.19
CA CYS A 303 17.56 12.84 -2.42
C CYS A 303 16.80 13.88 -3.27
N SER A 304 16.74 13.73 -4.59
CA SER A 304 16.07 14.70 -5.48
C SER A 304 14.79 14.14 -6.09
N TYR A 305 13.75 14.97 -6.16
CA TYR A 305 12.42 14.60 -6.65
C TYR A 305 11.87 15.65 -7.63
N ASP A 306 11.24 15.17 -8.69
CA ASP A 306 10.33 15.96 -9.51
C ASP A 306 8.90 15.75 -9.01
N LEU A 307 8.28 16.84 -8.56
CA LEU A 307 6.91 16.86 -8.06
C LEU A 307 6.02 17.51 -9.11
N TYR A 308 4.93 16.84 -9.46
CA TYR A 308 3.90 17.33 -10.37
C TYR A 308 2.57 17.42 -9.61
N PRO A 309 2.33 18.52 -8.88
CA PRO A 309 1.15 18.65 -8.01
C PRO A 309 -0.15 18.55 -8.78
N GLN A 310 -1.07 17.71 -8.31
CA GLN A 310 -2.43 17.55 -8.83
C GLN A 310 -2.52 17.34 -10.35
N LEU A 311 -1.46 16.79 -10.97
CA LEU A 311 -1.38 16.54 -12.41
C LEU A 311 -2.58 15.71 -12.92
N LEU A 312 -3.08 14.80 -12.08
CA LEU A 312 -4.09 13.80 -12.42
C LEU A 312 -5.40 14.00 -11.65
N ARG A 313 -5.67 15.22 -11.17
CA ARG A 313 -6.93 15.58 -10.53
C ARG A 313 -8.10 15.57 -11.52
#